data_AF-A0A9P4XNN8-F1
#
_entry.id   AF-A0A9P4XNN8-F1
#
_cell.length_a   1.000
_cell.length_b   1.000
_cell.length_c   1.000
_cell.angle_alpha   90.00
_cell.angle_beta   90.00
_cell.angle_gamma   90.00
#
_symmetry.space_group_name_H-M   'P 1'
#
loop_
_entity.id
_entity.type
_entity.pdbx_description
1 polymer ?
#
loop_
_entity_poly.entity_id
_entity_poly.type
_entity_poly.pdbx_seq_one_letter_code
_entity_poly.pdbx_strand_id
1 'polypeptide(L)'
;MPLETGERCPDIKKLPLCKLRVVEPKPENSESRNGVPGYRYGHSPWKGPREILRNKVASSEFTEREVTWTCWDVVAPGSKEAQQAMKGGKGQMDGDGQFVRSLKLGDVITVWGRAMHRGWVNVVDTVEMDVYWAL
;
A
#
# COMPACT_ATOMS: atom_id res chain seq x y z
N MET A 1 36.41 9.74 22.45
CA MET A 1 35.45 9.57 21.34
C MET A 1 34.06 9.71 21.94
N PRO A 2 33.32 10.79 21.66
CA PRO A 2 31.96 10.94 22.16
C PRO A 2 30.99 10.09 21.32
N LEU A 3 30.14 9.34 22.01
CA LEU A 3 29.00 8.62 21.45
C LEU A 3 27.97 9.65 21.00
N GLU A 4 27.67 9.72 19.70
CA GLU A 4 26.53 10.48 19.21
C GLU A 4 25.25 9.84 19.73
N THR A 5 24.62 10.52 20.68
CA THR A 5 23.25 10.28 21.09
C THR A 5 22.35 10.64 19.91
N GLY A 6 21.95 9.65 19.12
CA GLY A 6 20.95 9.81 18.07
C GLY A 6 19.67 10.37 18.67
N GLU A 7 19.37 11.63 18.35
CA GLU A 7 18.15 12.32 18.74
C GLU A 7 16.94 11.47 18.32
N ARG A 8 16.15 11.09 19.31
CA ARG A 8 14.90 10.35 19.13
C ARG A 8 13.85 11.27 18.50
N CYS A 9 13.37 10.84 17.34
CA CYS A 9 12.12 11.16 16.66
C CYS A 9 11.60 12.61 16.80
N PRO A 10 11.74 13.48 15.77
CA PRO A 10 11.09 14.78 15.80
C PRO A 10 9.58 14.54 15.72
N ASP A 11 8.83 15.19 16.61
CA ASP A 11 7.37 15.31 16.63
C ASP A 11 6.74 15.08 15.23
N ILE A 12 5.97 14.00 15.09
CA ILE A 12 5.35 13.59 13.82
C ILE A 12 4.49 14.71 13.20
N LYS A 13 4.00 15.64 14.03
CA LYS A 13 3.24 16.83 13.60
C LYS A 13 4.10 17.85 12.86
N LYS A 14 5.43 17.71 12.89
CA LYS A 14 6.40 18.59 12.24
C LYS A 14 7.08 17.96 11.03
N LEU A 15 6.58 16.83 10.52
CA LEU A 15 7.11 16.25 9.28
C LEU A 15 6.92 17.25 8.13
N PRO A 16 7.99 17.79 7.54
CA PRO A 16 7.85 18.68 6.41
C PRO A 16 7.31 17.88 5.22
N LEU A 17 6.43 18.50 4.42
CA LEU A 17 5.80 17.86 3.25
C LEU A 17 6.82 17.21 2.29
N CYS A 18 8.05 17.72 2.25
CA CYS A 18 9.15 17.17 1.45
C CYS A 18 9.67 15.80 1.93
N LYS A 19 9.23 15.31 3.10
CA LYS A 19 9.51 13.96 3.61
C LYS A 19 8.39 12.97 3.28
N LEU A 20 7.28 13.42 2.71
CA LEU A 20 6.22 12.53 2.28
C LEU A 20 6.69 11.69 1.08
N ARG A 21 6.61 10.37 1.23
CA ARG A 21 7.02 9.42 0.20
C ARG A 21 5.86 8.52 -0.18
N VAL A 22 5.47 8.55 -1.45
CA VAL A 22 4.56 7.55 -2.01
C VAL A 22 5.31 6.23 -2.12
N VAL A 23 4.80 5.19 -1.47
CA VAL A 23 5.43 3.86 -1.47
C VAL A 23 5.24 3.19 -2.83
N GLU A 24 3.99 3.11 -3.28
CA GLU A 24 3.64 2.46 -4.55
C GLU A 24 2.23 2.87 -5.04
N PRO A 25 2.00 3.05 -6.36
CA PRO A 25 3.01 3.13 -7.42
C PRO A 25 3.85 4.39 -7.30
N LYS A 26 5.16 4.29 -7.59
CA LYS A 26 6.03 5.47 -7.57
C LYS A 26 5.64 6.41 -8.73
N PRO A 27 5.46 7.71 -8.47
CA PRO A 27 5.20 8.67 -9.54
C PRO A 27 6.44 8.79 -10.44
N GLU A 28 6.20 8.82 -11.74
CA GLU A 28 7.19 9.13 -12.76
C GLU A 28 7.08 10.62 -13.07
N ASN A 29 8.23 11.28 -13.25
CA ASN A 29 8.27 12.64 -13.76
C ASN A 29 7.74 12.64 -15.19
N SER A 30 6.84 13.57 -15.50
CA SER A 30 6.39 13.85 -16.87
C SER A 30 6.75 15.27 -17.25
N GLU A 31 7.34 15.43 -18.43
CA GLU A 31 7.51 16.75 -19.01
C GLU A 31 6.20 17.14 -19.70
N SER A 32 5.57 18.21 -19.24
CA SER A 32 4.46 18.80 -19.97
C SER A 32 4.99 19.63 -21.14
N ARG A 33 4.18 19.79 -22.20
CA ARG A 33 4.49 20.68 -23.35
C ARG A 33 4.77 22.13 -22.93
N ASN A 34 4.38 22.52 -21.73
CA ASN A 34 4.47 23.90 -21.23
C ASN A 34 5.71 24.11 -20.33
N GLY A 35 6.60 23.12 -20.21
CA GLY A 35 7.78 23.19 -19.33
C GLY A 35 7.45 23.09 -17.84
N VAL A 36 6.19 22.88 -17.47
CA VAL A 36 5.79 22.61 -16.08
C VAL A 36 6.07 21.12 -15.79
N PRO A 37 6.87 20.79 -14.76
CA PRO A 37 7.07 19.41 -14.35
C PRO A 37 5.73 18.85 -13.84
N GLY A 38 5.28 17.77 -14.48
CA GLY A 38 4.12 17.00 -14.07
C GLY A 38 4.54 15.69 -13.40
N TYR A 39 3.59 15.05 -12.74
CA TYR A 39 3.74 13.70 -12.22
C TYR A 39 2.69 12.81 -12.88
N ARG A 40 3.10 11.62 -13.31
CA ARG A 40 2.19 10.57 -13.78
C ARG A 40 2.48 9.28 -13.05
N TYR A 41 1.46 8.46 -12.85
CA TYR A 41 1.70 7.06 -12.49
C TYR A 41 1.93 6.28 -13.78
N GLY A 42 3.09 5.63 -13.91
CA GLY A 42 3.47 4.89 -15.12
C GLY A 42 2.53 3.73 -15.45
N HIS A 43 1.89 3.18 -14.42
CA HIS A 43 0.82 2.20 -14.52
C HIS A 43 -0.33 2.62 -13.60
N SER A 44 -1.51 2.15 -13.97
CA SER A 44 -2.68 2.28 -13.12
C SER A 44 -2.46 1.57 -11.77
N PRO A 45 -2.78 2.21 -10.62
CA PRO A 45 -2.57 1.61 -9.30
C PRO A 45 -3.21 0.23 -9.11
N TRP A 46 -4.30 -0.06 -9.82
CA TRP A 46 -5.01 -1.35 -9.72
C TRP A 46 -4.31 -2.52 -10.45
N LYS A 47 -3.27 -2.26 -11.25
CA LYS A 47 -2.36 -3.29 -11.80
C LYS A 47 -1.06 -3.36 -11.01
N GLY A 48 -1.03 -2.74 -9.84
CA GLY A 48 0.10 -2.82 -8.93
C GLY A 48 0.26 -4.25 -8.40
N PRO A 49 1.47 -4.63 -8.01
CA PRO A 49 1.76 -5.97 -7.50
C PRO A 49 1.19 -6.25 -6.10
N ARG A 50 0.63 -5.23 -5.44
CA ARG A 50 0.01 -5.28 -4.11
C ARG A 50 -1.51 -5.17 -4.22
N GLU A 51 -2.14 -6.28 -4.58
CA GLU A 51 -3.59 -6.41 -4.58
C GLU A 51 -4.07 -6.76 -3.16
N ILE A 52 -4.82 -5.86 -2.53
CA ILE A 52 -5.44 -6.14 -1.22
C ILE A 52 -6.57 -7.15 -1.44
N LEU A 53 -7.62 -6.82 -2.18
CA LEU A 53 -8.74 -7.75 -2.35
C LEU A 53 -9.27 -7.72 -3.78
N ARG A 54 -9.66 -8.89 -4.27
CA ARG A 54 -10.37 -9.05 -5.55
C ARG A 54 -11.57 -9.95 -5.40
N ASN A 55 -12.75 -9.37 -5.54
CA ASN A 55 -14.00 -10.13 -5.57
C ASN A 55 -14.12 -10.87 -6.90
N LYS A 56 -14.32 -12.18 -6.85
CA LYS A 56 -14.53 -13.03 -8.05
C LYS A 56 -15.94 -12.91 -8.62
N VAL A 57 -16.91 -12.54 -7.79
CA VAL A 57 -18.33 -12.46 -8.15
C VAL A 57 -18.90 -11.18 -7.54
N ALA A 58 -19.71 -10.46 -8.31
CA ALA A 58 -20.45 -9.32 -7.79
C ALA A 58 -21.50 -9.82 -6.79
N SER A 59 -21.44 -9.33 -5.55
CA SER A 59 -22.43 -9.56 -4.52
C SER A 59 -23.06 -8.23 -4.13
N SER A 60 -24.35 -8.24 -3.81
CA SER A 60 -25.06 -7.09 -3.24
C SER A 60 -24.90 -7.01 -1.72
N GLU A 61 -24.42 -8.07 -1.08
CA GLU A 61 -24.21 -8.11 0.37
C GLU A 61 -22.93 -7.36 0.73
N PHE A 62 -23.02 -6.47 1.72
CA PHE A 62 -21.85 -5.87 2.32
C PHE A 62 -21.03 -6.96 3.01
N THR A 63 -19.73 -6.98 2.72
CA THR A 63 -18.80 -7.95 3.32
C THR A 63 -17.67 -7.19 3.97
N GLU A 64 -17.50 -7.41 5.26
CA GLU A 64 -16.34 -6.93 6.00
C GLU A 64 -15.14 -7.84 5.73
N ARG A 65 -13.98 -7.23 5.50
CA ARG A 65 -12.72 -7.94 5.23
C ARG A 65 -11.59 -7.27 5.98
N GLU A 66 -10.94 -8.05 6.83
CA GLU A 66 -9.73 -7.62 7.52
C GLU A 66 -8.51 -8.24 6.82
N VAL A 67 -7.56 -7.39 6.44
CA VAL A 67 -6.27 -7.82 5.86
C VAL A 67 -5.16 -7.28 6.74
N THR A 68 -4.47 -8.19 7.42
CA THR A 68 -3.33 -7.84 8.28
C THR A 68 -2.02 -8.21 7.60
N TRP A 69 -1.12 -7.24 7.42
CA TRP A 69 0.27 -7.51 7.05
C TRP A 69 1.17 -7.38 8.26
N THR A 70 2.10 -8.31 8.43
CA THR A 70 3.05 -8.28 9.54
C THR A 70 4.49 -8.24 9.04
N CYS A 71 5.40 -7.65 9.81
CA CYS A 71 6.83 -7.71 9.52
C CYS A 71 7.40 -9.13 9.67
N TRP A 72 6.62 -10.07 10.21
CA TRP A 72 6.96 -11.47 10.42
C TRP A 72 6.39 -12.39 9.35
N ASP A 73 5.64 -11.85 8.38
CA ASP A 73 5.13 -12.65 7.28
C ASP A 73 6.36 -13.19 6.49
N VAL A 74 6.44 -14.51 6.27
CA VAL A 74 7.53 -15.20 5.54
C VAL A 74 6.93 -16.20 4.55
N VAL A 75 6.07 -15.71 3.68
CA VAL A 75 5.48 -16.50 2.61
C VAL A 75 6.23 -16.20 1.33
N ALA A 76 6.95 -17.20 0.82
CA ALA A 76 7.72 -17.05 -0.42
C ALA A 76 6.80 -16.70 -1.60
N PRO A 77 7.13 -15.67 -2.41
CA PRO A 77 6.34 -15.33 -3.58
C PRO A 77 6.15 -16.54 -4.51
N GLY A 78 4.90 -16.80 -4.91
CA GLY A 78 4.57 -17.90 -5.81
C GLY A 78 4.42 -19.28 -5.15
N SER A 79 4.61 -19.40 -3.82
CA SER A 79 4.34 -20.65 -3.10
C SER A 79 2.83 -20.96 -3.06
N LYS A 80 2.46 -22.20 -2.71
CA LYS A 80 1.04 -22.58 -2.56
C LYS A 80 0.37 -21.79 -1.43
N GLU A 81 1.13 -21.53 -0.37
CA GLU A 81 0.74 -20.72 0.78
C GLU A 81 0.48 -19.28 0.34
N ALA A 82 1.31 -18.71 -0.54
CA ALA A 82 1.06 -17.38 -1.13
C ALA A 82 -0.24 -17.37 -1.92
N GLN A 83 -0.48 -18.37 -2.77
CA GLN A 83 -1.72 -18.49 -3.55
C GLN A 83 -2.96 -18.62 -2.66
N GLN A 84 -2.84 -19.27 -1.51
CA GLN A 84 -3.92 -19.38 -0.54
C GLN A 84 -4.12 -18.07 0.25
N ALA A 85 -3.05 -17.40 0.65
CA ALA A 85 -3.09 -16.09 1.29
C ALA A 85 -3.69 -15.01 0.35
N MET A 86 -3.45 -15.10 -0.96
CA MET A 86 -4.09 -14.25 -1.97
C MET A 86 -5.62 -14.40 -1.98
N LYS A 87 -6.16 -15.58 -1.66
CA LYS A 87 -7.62 -15.75 -1.53
C LYS A 87 -8.19 -14.99 -0.32
N GLY A 88 -7.38 -14.79 0.71
CA GLY A 88 -7.70 -13.97 1.88
C GLY A 88 -7.31 -12.50 1.74
N GLY A 89 -6.71 -12.09 0.62
CA GLY A 89 -6.40 -10.71 0.33
C GLY A 89 -4.99 -10.21 0.70
N LYS A 90 -4.01 -11.10 0.82
CA LYS A 90 -2.63 -10.68 1.14
C LYS A 90 -1.74 -10.37 -0.08
N GLY A 91 -2.30 -10.21 -1.28
CA GLY A 91 -1.54 -9.94 -2.51
C GLY A 91 -0.47 -10.99 -2.83
N GLN A 92 0.22 -10.85 -3.97
CA GLN A 92 1.31 -11.78 -4.34
C GLN A 92 2.65 -11.38 -3.70
N MET A 93 2.83 -10.08 -3.42
CA MET A 93 4.09 -9.52 -2.91
C MET A 93 4.08 -9.12 -1.43
N ASP A 94 2.94 -9.20 -0.73
CA ASP A 94 2.86 -8.76 0.67
C ASP A 94 2.87 -9.94 1.66
N GLY A 95 3.03 -11.16 1.15
CA GLY A 95 3.17 -12.37 1.96
C GLY A 95 4.54 -12.54 2.62
N ASP A 96 5.57 -11.81 2.20
CA ASP A 96 6.93 -11.93 2.73
C ASP A 96 7.29 -10.87 3.78
N GLY A 97 6.33 -10.02 4.15
CA GLY A 97 6.48 -8.96 5.15
C GLY A 97 7.44 -7.83 4.75
N GLN A 98 7.99 -7.84 3.54
CA GLN A 98 8.97 -6.84 3.09
C GLN A 98 8.33 -5.44 3.02
N PHE A 99 7.06 -5.36 2.62
CA PHE A 99 6.29 -4.12 2.61
C PHE A 99 6.35 -3.42 3.96
N VAL A 100 5.89 -4.11 5.01
CA VAL A 100 5.85 -3.58 6.39
C VAL A 100 7.24 -3.20 6.88
N ARG A 101 8.25 -4.04 6.63
CA ARG A 101 9.65 -3.76 7.03
C ARG A 101 10.26 -2.55 6.29
N SER A 102 9.73 -2.20 5.12
CA SER A 102 10.22 -1.10 4.30
C SER A 102 9.56 0.25 4.59
N LEU A 103 8.48 0.24 5.38
CA LEU A 103 7.76 1.45 5.78
C LEU A 103 8.64 2.32 6.67
N LYS A 104 8.58 3.62 6.40
CA LYS A 104 9.31 4.67 7.13
C LYS A 104 8.35 5.73 7.59
N LEU A 105 8.76 6.45 8.63
CA LEU A 105 8.04 7.64 9.08
C LEU A 105 7.94 8.65 7.92
N GLY A 106 6.72 9.11 7.64
CA GLY A 106 6.41 9.99 6.50
C GLY A 106 6.01 9.27 5.21
N ASP A 107 5.97 7.94 5.20
CA ASP A 107 5.39 7.21 4.07
C ASP A 107 3.88 7.45 3.99
N VAL A 108 3.38 7.61 2.76
CA VAL A 108 1.96 7.75 2.46
C VAL A 108 1.45 6.44 1.88
N ILE A 109 0.45 5.86 2.53
CA ILE A 109 -0.28 4.68 2.06
C ILE A 109 -1.59 5.16 1.45
N THR A 110 -1.93 4.66 0.26
CA THR A 110 -3.17 5.01 -0.44
C THR A 110 -3.88 3.74 -0.87
N VAL A 111 -5.14 3.61 -0.45
CA VAL A 111 -5.99 2.48 -0.84
C VAL A 111 -6.75 2.85 -2.11
N TRP A 112 -6.73 1.96 -3.10
CA TRP A 112 -7.42 2.13 -4.37
C TRP A 112 -8.49 1.07 -4.56
N GLY A 113 -9.71 1.48 -4.89
CA GLY A 113 -10.83 0.61 -5.23
C GLY A 113 -11.27 0.81 -6.69
N ARG A 114 -11.54 -0.28 -7.41
CA ARG A 114 -12.06 -0.23 -8.79
C ARG A 114 -12.94 -1.43 -9.12
N ALA A 115 -14.03 -1.19 -9.84
CA ALA A 115 -14.82 -2.22 -10.50
C ALA A 115 -14.16 -2.63 -11.84
N MET A 116 -13.85 -3.92 -12.01
CA MET A 116 -13.09 -4.43 -13.15
C MET A 116 -13.94 -4.76 -14.39
N HIS A 117 -15.23 -5.02 -14.21
CA HIS A 117 -16.13 -5.42 -15.29
C HIS A 117 -17.14 -4.32 -15.61
N ARG A 118 -17.53 -4.24 -16.89
CA ARG A 118 -18.54 -3.29 -17.34
C ARG A 118 -19.87 -3.58 -16.63
N GLY A 119 -20.50 -2.53 -16.11
CA GLY A 119 -21.75 -2.64 -15.34
C GLY A 119 -21.55 -2.97 -13.86
N TRP A 120 -20.32 -3.20 -13.41
CA TRP A 120 -20.03 -3.35 -11.99
C TRP A 120 -19.76 -1.98 -11.36
N VAL A 121 -20.15 -1.84 -10.10
CA VAL A 121 -19.90 -0.67 -9.28
C VAL A 121 -19.10 -1.11 -8.06
N ASN A 122 -18.11 -0.33 -7.66
CA ASN A 122 -17.39 -0.54 -6.41
C ASN A 122 -18.04 0.39 -5.38
N VAL A 123 -18.79 -0.22 -4.44
CA VAL A 123 -19.41 0.49 -3.32
C VAL A 123 -18.65 0.09 -2.08
N VAL A 124 -18.07 1.08 -1.40
CA VAL A 124 -17.34 0.90 -0.16
C VAL A 124 -18.02 1.75 0.89
N ASP A 125 -18.50 1.10 1.94
CA ASP A 125 -19.15 1.79 3.05
C ASP A 125 -18.10 2.45 3.95
N THR A 126 -17.12 1.67 4.43
CA THR A 126 -16.02 2.16 5.27
C THR A 126 -14.69 1.52 4.86
N VAL A 127 -13.61 2.29 4.97
CA VAL A 127 -12.22 1.80 4.93
C VAL A 127 -11.53 2.28 6.19
N GLU A 128 -11.06 1.33 6.99
CA GLU A 128 -10.25 1.58 8.18
C GLU A 128 -8.84 1.03 7.96
N MET A 129 -7.84 1.75 8.45
CA MET A 129 -6.45 1.36 8.33
C MET A 129 -5.72 1.67 9.62
N ASP A 130 -5.38 0.61 10.35
CA ASP A 130 -4.57 0.69 11.55
C ASP A 130 -3.11 0.38 11.25
N VAL A 131 -2.22 1.27 11.66
CA VAL A 131 -0.77 1.11 11.49
C VAL A 131 -0.12 1.05 12.86
N TYR A 132 0.41 -0.12 13.20
CA TYR A 132 1.14 -0.35 14.44
C TYR A 132 2.65 -0.30 14.17
N TRP A 133 3.39 0.44 15.00
CA TRP A 133 4.85 0.39 15.04
C TRP A 133 5.30 -0.13 16.41
N ALA A 134 6.28 -1.03 16.42
CA ALA A 134 6.99 -1.37 17.65
C ALA A 134 7.94 -0.21 17.98
N LEU A 135 7.81 0.35 19.19
CA LEU A 135 8.75 1.34 19.75
C LEU A 135 9.94 0.65 20.42
#